data_AF-A0A9D4DH62-F1
#
_entry.id   AF-A0A9D4DH62-F1
#
_cell.length_a   1.000
_cell.length_b   1.000
_cell.length_c   1.000
_cell.angle_alpha   90.00
_cell.angle_beta   90.00
_cell.angle_gamma   90.00
#
_symmetry.space_group_name_H-M   'P 1'
#
loop_
_entity.id
_entity.type
_entity.pdbx_description
1 polymer ?
#
loop_
_entity_poly.entity_id
_entity_poly.type
_entity_poly.pdbx_seq_one_letter_code
_entity_poly.pdbx_strand_id
1 'polypeptide(L)'
;MRRTTVYCGTGIINVESAAFGIRYEKKAKEQYKSEIESVHEQFQLRDCGFVVYSSFPLFAASPDGVGSFAYHGEGLVEVECSLKYRDLQIKNIPEIEPTLHLEEDIDT
;
A
#
# COMPACT_ATOMS: atom_id res chain seq x y z
N MET A 1 -20.20 8.83 17.62
CA MET A 1 -19.86 9.52 16.36
C MET A 1 -18.46 10.11 16.49
N ARG A 2 -17.41 9.38 16.07
CA ARG A 2 -16.02 9.86 16.17
C ARG A 2 -15.69 10.61 14.89
N ARG A 3 -15.35 11.90 15.02
CA ARG A 3 -14.88 12.74 13.90
C ARG A 3 -13.40 12.44 13.68
N THR A 4 -13.07 11.82 12.55
CA THR A 4 -11.68 11.71 12.09
C THR A 4 -11.34 13.00 11.37
N THR A 5 -10.56 13.86 12.01
CA THR A 5 -9.97 15.04 11.37
C THR A 5 -8.71 14.60 10.64
N VAL A 6 -8.75 14.64 9.31
CA VAL A 6 -7.58 14.38 8.46
C VAL A 6 -6.78 15.68 8.37
N TYR A 7 -5.56 15.69 8.90
CA TYR A 7 -4.57 16.74 8.61
C TYR A 7 -3.87 16.36 7.29
N CYS A 8 -4.30 16.95 6.18
CA CYS A 8 -3.52 16.94 4.94
C CYS A 8 -2.51 18.09 5.03
N GLY A 9 -1.27 17.79 5.43
CA GLY A 9 -0.20 18.77 5.41
C GLY A 9 0.12 19.15 3.95
N THR A 10 -0.15 20.39 3.56
CA THR A 10 0.13 20.93 2.22
C THR A 10 1.61 21.30 2.06
N GLY A 11 2.52 20.41 2.48
CA GLY A 11 3.95 20.60 2.29
C GLY A 11 4.35 20.38 0.84
N ILE A 12 5.13 21.29 0.26
CA ILE A 12 5.79 21.03 -1.03
C ILE A 12 6.83 19.94 -0.78
N ILE A 13 6.56 18.72 -1.26
CA ILE A 13 7.56 17.66 -1.27
C ILE A 13 8.53 17.93 -2.41
N ASN A 14 9.77 18.26 -2.06
CA ASN A 14 10.83 18.61 -3.02
C ASN A 14 11.80 17.44 -3.30
N VAL A 15 11.40 16.22 -2.96
CA VAL A 15 12.19 15.00 -3.20
C VAL A 15 11.50 14.19 -4.29
N GLU A 16 12.21 13.93 -5.38
CA GLU A 16 11.66 13.28 -6.58
C GLU A 16 11.08 11.89 -6.28
N SER A 17 11.75 11.10 -5.45
CA SER A 17 11.27 9.75 -5.07
C SER A 17 9.96 9.80 -4.29
N ALA A 18 9.82 10.76 -3.35
CA ALA A 18 8.59 10.93 -2.60
C ALA A 18 7.45 11.50 -3.46
N ALA A 19 7.75 12.43 -4.37
CA ALA A 19 6.77 12.93 -5.35
C ALA A 19 6.31 11.82 -6.32
N PHE A 20 7.22 10.92 -6.70
CA PHE A 20 6.90 9.74 -7.49
C PHE A 20 5.95 8.81 -6.71
N GLY A 21 6.24 8.54 -5.44
CA GLY A 21 5.36 7.79 -4.54
C GLY A 21 3.94 8.33 -4.53
N ILE A 22 3.78 9.61 -4.16
CA ILE A 22 2.46 10.28 -4.12
C ILE A 22 1.72 10.17 -5.45
N ARG A 23 2.43 10.33 -6.56
CA ARG A 23 1.83 10.34 -7.89
C ARG A 23 1.30 8.96 -8.30
N TYR A 24 1.97 7.88 -7.90
CA TYR A 24 1.71 6.53 -8.42
C TYR A 24 1.04 5.58 -7.42
N GLU A 25 1.02 5.89 -6.13
CA GLU A 25 0.41 5.06 -5.09
C GLU A 25 -1.03 4.64 -5.44
N LYS A 26 -1.87 5.62 -5.81
CA LYS A 26 -3.26 5.33 -6.20
C LYS A 26 -3.36 4.36 -7.38
N LYS A 27 -2.51 4.53 -8.40
CA LYS A 27 -2.49 3.65 -9.58
C LYS A 27 -2.02 2.24 -9.20
N ALA A 28 -1.01 2.13 -8.33
CA ALA A 28 -0.53 0.84 -7.84
C ALA A 28 -1.61 0.10 -7.04
N LYS A 29 -2.37 0.80 -6.19
CA LYS A 29 -3.53 0.24 -5.47
C LYS A 29 -4.63 -0.25 -6.40
N GLU A 30 -4.95 0.52 -7.45
CA GLU A 30 -5.95 0.12 -8.44
C GLU A 30 -5.51 -1.14 -9.21
N GLN A 31 -4.22 -1.24 -9.55
CA GLN A 31 -3.67 -2.42 -10.20
C GLN A 31 -3.71 -3.64 -9.27
N TYR A 32 -3.20 -3.51 -8.04
CA TYR A 32 -3.27 -4.58 -7.03
C TYR A 32 -4.72 -5.06 -6.82
N LYS A 33 -5.67 -4.13 -6.67
CA LYS A 33 -7.08 -4.47 -6.54
C LYS A 33 -7.58 -5.29 -7.73
N SER A 34 -7.28 -4.86 -8.95
CA SER A 34 -7.71 -5.57 -10.16
C SER A 34 -7.10 -6.97 -10.28
N GLU A 35 -5.85 -7.15 -9.85
CA GLU A 35 -5.15 -8.44 -9.87
C GLU A 35 -5.79 -9.39 -8.83
N ILE A 36 -6.01 -8.93 -7.61
CA ILE A 36 -6.62 -9.74 -6.54
C ILE A 36 -8.08 -10.06 -6.80
N GLU A 37 -8.88 -9.12 -7.34
CA GLU A 37 -10.28 -9.39 -7.73
C GLU A 37 -10.40 -10.48 -8.81
N SER A 38 -9.32 -10.77 -9.56
CA SER A 38 -9.32 -11.85 -10.56
C SER A 38 -9.19 -13.25 -9.94
N VAL A 39 -8.67 -13.33 -8.70
CA VAL A 39 -8.39 -14.59 -7.99
C VAL A 39 -9.32 -14.80 -6.79
N HIS A 40 -9.68 -13.72 -6.09
CA HIS A 40 -10.53 -13.76 -4.90
C HIS A 40 -11.89 -13.10 -5.13
N GLU A 41 -12.96 -13.87 -4.97
CA GLU A 41 -14.31 -13.34 -5.01
C GLU A 41 -14.57 -12.33 -3.88
N GLN A 42 -15.29 -11.26 -4.22
CA GLN A 42 -15.74 -10.22 -3.29
C GLN A 42 -14.62 -9.48 -2.54
N PHE A 43 -13.42 -9.40 -3.12
CA PHE A 43 -12.34 -8.59 -2.56
C PHE A 43 -12.72 -7.11 -2.46
N GLN A 44 -12.34 -6.46 -1.35
CA GLN A 44 -12.48 -5.03 -1.18
C GLN A 44 -11.18 -4.41 -0.69
N LEU A 45 -10.68 -3.41 -1.41
CA LEU A 45 -9.61 -2.55 -0.94
C LEU A 45 -10.19 -1.22 -0.45
N ARG A 46 -9.92 -0.86 0.81
CA ARG A 46 -10.37 0.40 1.42
C ARG A 46 -9.19 1.25 1.85
N ASP A 47 -9.33 2.56 1.68
CA ASP A 47 -8.41 3.54 2.27
C ASP A 47 -8.59 3.56 3.78
N CYS A 48 -7.51 3.83 4.51
CA CYS A 48 -7.55 4.12 5.93
C CYS A 48 -7.03 5.52 6.24
N GLY A 49 -7.54 6.07 7.34
CA GLY A 49 -6.99 7.29 7.93
C GLY A 49 -6.07 6.95 9.10
N PHE A 50 -5.89 7.92 9.98
CA PHE A 50 -5.12 7.75 11.21
C PHE A 50 -5.86 6.87 12.23
N VAL A 51 -5.27 5.72 12.56
CA VAL A 51 -5.80 4.73 13.51
C VAL A 51 -4.95 4.71 14.77
N VAL A 52 -5.57 4.96 15.93
CA VAL A 52 -4.91 4.89 17.25
C VAL A 52 -5.20 3.53 17.87
N TYR A 53 -4.16 2.86 18.37
CA TYR A 53 -4.31 1.59 19.07
C TYR A 53 -4.96 1.80 20.44
N SER A 54 -6.19 1.32 20.62
CA SER A 54 -7.01 1.64 21.79
C SER A 54 -6.42 1.17 23.12
N SER A 55 -5.70 0.05 23.12
CA SER A 55 -5.11 -0.53 24.33
C SER A 55 -3.80 0.15 24.72
N PHE A 56 -3.12 0.80 23.78
CA PHE A 56 -1.93 1.59 24.03
C PHE A 56 -1.92 2.82 23.11
N PRO A 57 -2.59 3.92 23.52
CA PRO A 57 -2.90 5.06 22.66
C PRO A 57 -1.68 5.93 22.31
N LEU A 58 -0.47 5.48 22.64
CA LEU A 58 0.79 6.04 22.17
C LEU A 58 1.20 5.45 20.81
N PHE A 59 0.58 4.35 20.39
CA PHE A 59 0.78 3.78 19.06
C PHE A 59 -0.37 4.15 18.14
N ALA A 60 -0.02 4.59 16.94
CA ALA A 60 -0.95 4.87 15.88
C ALA A 60 -0.27 4.64 14.52
N ALA A 61 -1.08 4.34 13.51
CA ALA A 61 -0.62 4.12 12.14
C ALA A 61 -1.64 4.69 11.15
N SER A 62 -1.20 4.89 9.92
CA SER A 62 -2.06 5.21 8.77
C SER A 62 -1.60 4.33 7.61
N PRO A 63 -2.02 3.06 7.56
CA PRO A 63 -1.65 2.17 6.47
C PRO A 63 -2.09 2.75 5.11
N ASP A 64 -1.54 2.24 4.01
CA ASP A 64 -1.95 2.68 2.68
C ASP A 64 -3.33 2.10 2.31
N GLY A 65 -3.66 0.91 2.81
CA GLY A 65 -5.00 0.35 2.69
C GLY A 65 -5.28 -0.86 3.57
N VAL A 66 -6.54 -1.28 3.55
CA VAL A 66 -7.01 -2.52 4.17
C VAL A 66 -7.73 -3.34 3.11
N GLY A 67 -7.17 -4.50 2.77
CA GLY A 67 -7.79 -5.52 1.95
C GLY A 67 -8.74 -6.36 2.80
N SER A 68 -9.92 -6.68 2.28
CA SER A 68 -10.90 -7.56 2.92
C SER A 68 -11.31 -8.67 1.97
N PHE A 69 -11.23 -9.90 2.46
CA PHE A 69 -11.54 -11.13 1.74
C PHE A 69 -12.73 -11.79 2.43
N ALA A 70 -13.71 -12.26 1.66
CA ALA A 70 -14.91 -12.90 2.21
C ALA A 70 -14.58 -14.10 3.12
N TYR A 71 -13.47 -14.79 2.85
CA TYR A 71 -13.12 -16.04 3.52
C TYR A 71 -11.83 -15.98 4.36
N HIS A 72 -10.99 -14.95 4.21
CA HIS A 72 -9.64 -14.91 4.81
C HIS A 72 -9.47 -13.75 5.81
N GLY A 73 -10.48 -12.90 5.95
CA GLY A 73 -10.47 -11.78 6.88
C GLY A 73 -9.92 -10.50 6.27
N GLU A 74 -9.26 -9.68 7.10
CA GLU A 74 -8.69 -8.40 6.69
C GLU A 74 -7.16 -8.44 6.76
N GLY A 75 -6.51 -7.85 5.75
CA GLY A 75 -5.07 -7.67 5.67
C GLY A 75 -4.70 -6.21 5.44
N LEU A 76 -3.52 -5.80 5.90
CA LEU A 76 -2.98 -4.47 5.58
C LEU A 76 -2.33 -4.49 4.20
N VAL A 77 -2.45 -3.38 3.48
CA VAL A 77 -1.78 -3.15 2.21
C VAL A 77 -0.82 -1.98 2.39
N GLU A 78 0.44 -2.21 2.06
CA GLU A 78 1.51 -1.21 2.00
C GLU A 78 2.01 -1.13 0.56
N VAL A 79 2.10 0.07 0.00
CA VAL A 79 2.41 0.30 -1.41
C VAL A 79 3.71 1.06 -1.56
N GLU A 80 4.69 0.40 -2.17
CA GLU A 80 5.98 1.03 -2.44
C GLU A 80 6.17 1.31 -3.93
N CYS A 81 6.31 2.60 -4.27
CA CYS A 81 6.58 3.07 -5.64
C CYS A 81 8.03 3.49 -5.79
N SER A 82 8.91 2.54 -6.09
CA SER A 82 10.36 2.77 -6.21
C SER A 82 10.76 3.55 -7.47
N LEU A 83 11.15 4.82 -7.32
CA LEU A 83 11.70 5.64 -8.42
C LEU A 83 12.95 5.02 -9.08
N LYS A 84 13.77 4.32 -8.29
CA LYS A 84 14.97 3.60 -8.76
C LYS A 84 14.66 2.54 -9.82
N TYR A 85 13.48 1.92 -9.74
CA TYR A 85 13.07 0.78 -10.56
C TYR A 85 11.94 1.10 -11.55
N ARG A 86 11.57 2.37 -11.69
CA ARG A 86 10.42 2.83 -12.49
C ARG A 86 10.38 2.36 -13.96
N ASP A 87 11.56 2.12 -14.55
CA ASP A 87 11.72 1.76 -15.96
C ASP A 87 11.96 0.24 -16.15
N LEU A 88 11.83 -0.54 -15.07
CA LEU A 88 12.10 -1.98 -15.04
C LEU A 88 10.82 -2.77 -14.78
N GLN A 89 10.79 -4.00 -15.29
CA GLN A 89 9.81 -4.99 -14.84
C GLN A 89 10.28 -5.61 -13.52
N ILE A 90 9.35 -5.85 -12.59
CA ILE A 90 9.63 -6.37 -11.24
C ILE A 90 10.52 -7.62 -11.29
N LYS A 91 10.23 -8.56 -12.19
CA LYS A 91 11.00 -9.80 -12.38
C LYS A 91 12.49 -9.59 -12.73
N ASN A 92 12.87 -8.42 -13.24
CA ASN A 92 14.24 -8.09 -13.61
C ASN A 92 14.99 -7.39 -12.45
N ILE A 93 14.31 -6.96 -11.38
CA ILE A 93 14.94 -6.26 -10.26
C ILE A 93 15.98 -7.13 -9.54
N PRO A 94 15.74 -8.43 -9.28
CA PRO A 94 16.72 -9.29 -8.60
C PRO A 94 18.06 -9.43 -9.35
N GLU A 95 18.09 -9.24 -10.67
CA GLU A 95 19.33 -9.24 -11.45
C GLU A 95 20.21 -8.02 -11.16
N ILE A 96 19.59 -6.91 -10.74
CA ILE A 96 20.24 -5.61 -10.50
C ILE A 96 20.48 -5.39 -9.01
N GLU A 97 19.56 -5.81 -8.15
CA GLU A 97 19.68 -5.75 -6.69
C GLU A 97 19.29 -7.11 -6.08
N PRO A 98 20.24 -8.06 -6.00
CA PRO A 98 19.99 -9.40 -5.46
C PRO A 98 19.61 -9.41 -3.96
N THR A 99 19.85 -8.29 -3.26
CA THR A 99 19.51 -8.10 -1.85
C THR A 99 18.09 -7.62 -1.64
N LEU A 100 17.37 -7.23 -2.71
CA LEU A 100 15.95 -6.90 -2.61
C LEU A 100 15.14 -8.19 -2.59
N HIS A 101 14.61 -8.53 -1.42
CA HIS A 101 13.79 -9.72 -1.24
C HIS A 101 12.35 -9.43 -1.71
N LEU A 102 11.99 -10.02 -2.84
CA LEU A 102 10.62 -10.04 -3.35
C LEU A 102 10.11 -11.46 -3.21
N GLU A 103 9.01 -11.63 -2.49
CA GLU A 103 8.28 -12.88 -2.41
C GLU A 103 7.00 -12.72 -3.23
N GLU A 104 6.67 -13.74 -4.02
CA GLU A 104 5.33 -13.83 -4.59
C GLU A 104 4.39 -14.24 -3.46
N ASP A 105 3.27 -13.54 -3.33
CA ASP A 105 2.18 -14.01 -2.47
C ASP A 105 1.72 -15.36 -3.03
N ILE A 106 2.09 -16.45 -2.34
CA ILE A 106 1.59 -17.78 -2.65
C ILE A 106 0.13 -17.78 -2.20
N ASP A 107 -0.79 -17.75 -3.16
CA ASP A 107 -2.24 -17.90 -2.93
C ASP A 107 -2.48 -19.07 -1.96
N THR A 108 -2.86 -18.74 -0.72
CA THR A 108 -3.31 -19.69 0.31
C THR A 108 -4.77 -19.46 0.63
#